data_AF-A0A377YV05-F1
#
_entry.id   AF-A0A377YV05-F1
#
_cell.length_a   1.000
_cell.length_b   1.000
_cell.length_c   1.000
_cell.angle_alpha   90.00
_cell.angle_beta   90.00
_cell.angle_gamma   90.00
#
_symmetry.space_group_name_H-M   'P 1'
#
loop_
_entity.id
_entity.type
_entity.pdbx_description
1 polymer ?
#
loop_
_entity_poly.entity_id
_entity_poly.type
_entity_poly.pdbx_seq_one_letter_code
_entity_poly.pdbx_strand_id
1 'polypeptide(L)'
;MLQLITQRLQSLQSSGQWDQTMDAFKQRVIENSQRPAPVEGIKRAEKYEQRWFDPSIRLTEDLKDNEGRVFARKGEVVNPLKTVPFVQTLYFINGDDADQLAWMKRQVPETLMSKIILVRGSIPDTSAALDSRIYFDQNGVLSKRFGLTAVPVRITPAPSGERLNIETFPPVPHP
;
A
#
# COMPACT_ATOMS: atom_id res chain seq x y z
N MET A 1 14.07 12.88 -1.94
CA MET A 1 13.06 13.05 -0.87
C MET A 1 13.66 13.73 0.37
N LEU A 2 14.80 13.26 0.89
CA LEU A 2 15.55 13.94 1.98
C LEU A 2 15.85 15.42 1.69
N GLN A 3 16.36 15.74 0.49
CA GLN A 3 16.68 17.12 0.09
C GLN A 3 15.48 18.07 0.09
N LEU A 4 14.27 17.57 -0.20
CA LEU A 4 13.04 18.38 -0.21
C LEU A 4 12.61 18.74 1.22
N ILE A 5 12.84 17.83 2.17
CA ILE A 5 12.61 18.07 3.59
C ILE A 5 13.62 19.13 4.08
N THR A 6 14.89 19.02 3.70
CA THR A 6 15.93 19.99 4.07
C THR A 6 15.66 21.40 3.55
N GLN A 7 15.18 21.53 2.30
CA GLN A 7 14.86 22.83 1.72
C GLN A 7 13.64 23.50 2.39
N ARG A 8 12.59 22.73 2.72
CA ARG A 8 11.46 23.26 3.48
C ARG A 8 11.88 23.71 4.88
N LEU A 9 12.79 22.98 5.54
CA LEU A 9 13.34 23.34 6.85
C LEU A 9 14.11 24.66 6.84
N GLN A 10 14.89 24.94 5.78
CA GLN A 10 15.64 26.20 5.65
C GLN A 10 14.72 27.40 5.41
N SER A 11 13.66 27.24 4.62
CA SER A 11 12.74 28.33 4.30
C SER A 11 11.95 28.86 5.50
N LEU A 12 11.76 28.02 6.53
CA LEU A 12 10.99 28.38 7.71
C LEU A 12 11.86 29.11 8.77
N GLN A 13 13.19 28.92 8.80
CA GLN A 13 14.17 29.39 9.81
C GLN A 13 14.21 30.92 10.09
N SER A 14 13.39 31.73 9.42
CA SER A 14 13.42 33.20 9.44
C SER A 14 12.61 33.87 10.57
N SER A 15 11.93 33.13 11.45
CA SER A 15 10.96 33.70 12.42
C SER A 15 11.37 33.77 13.92
N GLY A 16 12.64 33.56 14.28
CA GLY A 16 13.19 33.93 15.60
C GLY A 16 12.80 33.15 16.88
N GLN A 17 12.05 32.03 16.86
CA GLN A 17 11.74 31.22 18.08
C GLN A 17 12.21 29.74 17.97
N TRP A 18 13.46 29.52 17.53
CA TRP A 18 13.76 28.38 16.65
C TRP A 18 14.21 27.04 17.25
N ASP A 19 15.00 26.93 18.31
CA ASP A 19 15.76 25.67 18.49
C ASP A 19 14.98 24.49 19.11
N GLN A 20 14.27 24.69 20.22
CA GLN A 20 13.50 23.60 20.86
C GLN A 20 12.29 23.15 20.01
N THR A 21 11.60 24.11 19.38
CA THR A 21 10.46 23.83 18.50
C THR A 21 10.90 23.15 17.20
N MET A 22 12.10 23.46 16.69
CA MET A 22 12.66 22.84 15.49
C MET A 22 13.07 21.38 15.72
N ASP A 23 13.73 21.07 16.85
CA ASP A 23 14.15 19.70 17.11
C ASP A 23 12.96 18.79 17.41
N ALA A 24 11.95 19.29 18.13
CA ALA A 24 10.67 18.61 18.28
C ALA A 24 9.97 18.40 16.92
N PHE A 25 10.03 19.38 16.02
CA PHE A 25 9.47 19.27 14.67
C PHE A 25 10.22 18.26 13.80
N LYS A 26 11.55 18.25 13.80
CA LYS A 26 12.38 17.26 13.09
C LYS A 26 12.11 15.85 13.58
N GLN A 27 12.10 15.64 14.90
CA GLN A 27 11.78 14.35 15.50
C GLN A 27 10.38 13.89 15.07
N ARG A 28 9.40 14.80 15.12
CA ARG A 28 8.04 14.50 14.67
C ARG A 28 7.97 14.15 13.17
N VAL A 29 8.77 14.78 12.31
CA VAL A 29 8.83 14.44 10.88
C VAL A 29 9.48 13.08 10.65
N ILE A 30 10.52 12.73 11.42
CA ILE A 30 11.17 11.41 11.38
C ILE A 30 10.19 10.34 11.86
N GLU A 31 9.60 10.53 13.03
CA GLU A 31 8.59 9.63 13.62
C GLU A 31 7.40 9.44 12.68
N ASN A 32 6.82 10.52 12.15
CA ASN A 32 5.70 10.43 11.21
C ASN A 32 6.10 9.80 9.87
N SER A 33 7.36 9.94 9.44
CA SER A 33 7.87 9.26 8.24
C SER A 33 8.05 7.76 8.45
N GLN A 34 8.39 7.34 9.66
CA GLN A 34 8.57 5.95 10.04
C GLN A 34 7.26 5.27 10.41
N ARG A 35 6.29 6.04 10.90
CA ARG A 35 4.99 5.57 11.35
C ARG A 35 3.88 6.46 10.78
N PRO A 36 3.52 6.27 9.50
CA PRO A 36 2.48 7.06 8.85
C PRO A 36 1.10 6.88 9.52
N ALA A 37 0.21 7.84 9.26
CA ALA A 37 -1.16 7.77 9.75
C ALA A 37 -1.87 6.48 9.26
N PRO A 38 -2.57 5.75 10.15
CA PRO A 38 -3.30 4.55 9.75
C PRO A 38 -4.35 4.83 8.67
N VAL A 39 -4.57 3.86 7.79
CA VAL A 39 -5.68 3.88 6.84
C VAL A 39 -6.99 3.72 7.61
N GLU A 40 -7.89 4.68 7.47
CA GLU A 40 -9.19 4.68 8.13
C GLU A 40 -10.10 3.56 7.62
N GLY A 41 -10.98 3.05 8.49
CA GLY A 41 -11.99 2.06 8.13
C GLY A 41 -11.50 0.63 7.96
N ILE A 42 -10.19 0.38 8.03
CA ILE A 42 -9.62 -0.97 7.96
C ILE A 42 -9.61 -1.63 9.33
N LYS A 43 -10.28 -2.77 9.44
CA LYS A 43 -10.41 -3.55 10.68
C LYS A 43 -9.51 -4.79 10.65
N ARG A 44 -9.42 -5.48 11.78
CA ARG A 44 -8.90 -6.86 11.81
C ARG A 44 -9.94 -7.79 11.20
N ALA A 45 -9.51 -8.72 10.36
CA ALA A 45 -10.37 -9.72 9.76
C ALA A 45 -10.82 -10.76 10.81
N GLU A 46 -12.11 -11.08 10.81
CA GLU A 46 -12.72 -12.04 11.75
C GLU A 46 -12.97 -13.41 11.15
N LYS A 47 -13.08 -13.48 9.81
CA LYS A 47 -13.34 -14.71 9.06
C LYS A 47 -12.61 -14.68 7.73
N TYR A 48 -12.49 -15.85 7.11
CA TYR A 48 -11.92 -15.94 5.77
C TYR A 48 -12.93 -15.48 4.73
N GLU A 49 -12.48 -14.66 3.79
CA GLU A 49 -13.27 -14.24 2.63
C GLU A 49 -12.41 -14.25 1.38
N GLN A 50 -13.00 -14.64 0.25
CA GLN A 50 -12.35 -14.63 -1.05
C GLN A 50 -13.27 -13.99 -2.08
N ARG A 51 -12.71 -13.14 -2.93
CA ARG A 51 -13.45 -12.56 -4.05
C ARG A 51 -12.55 -12.21 -5.23
N TRP A 52 -13.18 -12.18 -6.40
CA TRP A 52 -12.55 -11.70 -7.62
C TRP A 52 -12.67 -10.18 -7.73
N PHE A 53 -11.59 -9.54 -8.19
CA PHE A 53 -11.56 -8.12 -8.52
C PHE A 53 -11.30 -7.95 -10.01
N ASP A 54 -12.22 -7.24 -10.68
CA ASP A 54 -12.07 -6.84 -12.07
C ASP A 54 -11.45 -5.43 -12.12
N PRO A 55 -10.20 -5.29 -12.58
CA PRO A 55 -9.53 -4.00 -12.64
C PRO A 55 -9.90 -3.19 -13.88
N SER A 56 -10.89 -3.63 -14.67
CA SER A 56 -11.34 -2.92 -15.85
C SER A 56 -11.87 -1.54 -15.49
N ILE A 57 -11.37 -0.53 -16.18
CA ILE A 57 -11.79 0.87 -15.99
C ILE A 57 -12.49 1.35 -17.24
N ARG A 58 -13.49 2.22 -17.05
CA ARG A 58 -14.07 2.99 -18.15
C ARG A 58 -13.29 4.28 -18.31
N LEU A 59 -12.78 4.52 -19.51
CA LEU A 59 -12.03 5.73 -19.81
C LEU A 59 -12.94 6.97 -19.79
N THR A 60 -12.53 7.99 -19.03
CA THR A 60 -13.27 9.26 -18.92
C THR A 60 -12.89 10.26 -20.01
N GLU A 61 -11.78 10.01 -20.70
CA GLU A 61 -11.21 10.84 -21.77
C GLU A 61 -10.48 9.99 -22.81
N ASP A 62 -10.19 10.58 -23.97
CA ASP A 62 -9.37 9.93 -25.01
C ASP A 62 -7.91 9.87 -24.54
N LEU A 63 -7.30 8.68 -24.61
CA LEU A 63 -5.88 8.50 -24.32
C LEU A 63 -5.06 8.62 -25.61
N LYS A 64 -4.02 9.45 -25.54
CA LYS A 64 -3.14 9.77 -26.68
C LYS A 64 -1.69 9.44 -26.35
N ASP A 65 -0.95 9.01 -27.37
CA ASP A 65 0.50 8.93 -27.28
C ASP A 65 1.15 10.33 -27.37
N ASN A 66 2.48 10.36 -27.31
CA ASN A 66 3.28 11.59 -27.42
C ASN A 66 3.19 12.28 -28.79
N GLU A 67 2.75 11.57 -29.84
CA GLU A 67 2.51 12.08 -31.18
C GLU A 67 1.06 12.55 -31.38
N GLY A 68 0.22 12.43 -30.35
CA GLY A 68 -1.18 12.84 -30.36
C GLY A 68 -2.14 11.82 -30.98
N ARG A 69 -1.67 10.61 -31.31
CA ARG A 69 -2.51 9.54 -31.85
C ARG A 69 -3.34 8.93 -30.73
N VAL A 70 -4.65 8.86 -30.94
CA VAL A 70 -5.59 8.27 -29.98
C VAL A 70 -5.51 6.75 -30.07
N PHE A 71 -5.08 6.10 -28.99
CA PHE A 71 -4.99 4.64 -28.93
C PHE A 71 -6.09 4.00 -28.07
N ALA A 72 -6.80 4.78 -27.26
CA ALA A 72 -7.99 4.34 -26.55
C ALA A 72 -8.99 5.49 -26.42
N ARG A 73 -10.28 5.21 -26.60
CA ARG A 73 -11.33 6.24 -26.72
C ARG A 73 -12.06 6.45 -25.40
N LYS A 74 -12.51 7.68 -25.15
CA LYS A 74 -13.46 7.97 -24.07
C LYS A 74 -14.65 7.03 -24.13
N GLY A 75 -15.03 6.47 -22.99
CA GLY A 75 -16.13 5.54 -22.85
C GLY A 75 -15.75 4.07 -23.06
N GLU A 76 -14.57 3.77 -23.62
CA GLU A 76 -14.06 2.42 -23.76
C GLU A 76 -13.81 1.78 -22.38
N VAL A 77 -14.00 0.46 -22.28
CA VAL A 77 -13.69 -0.32 -21.08
C VAL A 77 -12.41 -1.07 -21.33
N VAL A 78 -11.36 -0.72 -20.58
CA VAL A 78 -10.02 -1.29 -20.75
C VAL A 78 -9.63 -2.05 -19.49
N ASN A 79 -9.19 -3.30 -19.67
CA ASN A 79 -8.58 -4.08 -18.61
C ASN A 79 -7.04 -3.93 -18.68
N PRO A 80 -6.40 -3.26 -17.71
CA PRO A 80 -4.95 -3.04 -17.75
C PRO A 80 -4.14 -4.34 -17.69
N LEU A 81 -4.71 -5.43 -17.16
CA LEU A 81 -4.02 -6.72 -17.07
C LEU A 81 -3.82 -7.40 -18.42
N LYS A 82 -4.59 -7.01 -19.45
CA LYS A 82 -4.41 -7.51 -20.83
C LYS A 82 -3.16 -6.94 -21.49
N THR A 83 -2.68 -5.80 -21.01
CA THR A 83 -1.51 -5.12 -21.57
C THR A 83 -0.29 -5.29 -20.67
N VAL A 84 -0.48 -5.20 -19.35
CA VAL A 84 0.60 -5.34 -18.37
C VAL A 84 0.23 -6.44 -17.37
N PRO A 85 0.90 -7.61 -17.43
CA PRO A 85 0.56 -8.72 -16.54
C PRO A 85 0.88 -8.37 -15.08
N PHE A 86 0.02 -8.83 -14.18
CA PHE A 86 0.24 -8.67 -12.74
C PHE A 86 1.14 -9.79 -12.22
N VAL A 87 2.43 -9.50 -12.06
CA VAL A 87 3.48 -10.51 -11.74
C VAL A 87 3.93 -10.52 -10.27
N GLN A 88 3.11 -9.97 -9.38
CA GLN A 88 3.45 -9.81 -7.96
C GLN A 88 2.32 -10.28 -7.05
N THR A 89 2.67 -10.62 -5.81
CA THR A 89 1.73 -10.86 -4.72
C THR A 89 1.77 -9.67 -3.78
N LEU A 90 0.60 -9.11 -3.46
CA LEU A 90 0.49 -8.04 -2.48
C LEU A 90 -0.05 -8.58 -1.16
N TYR A 91 0.61 -8.21 -0.07
CA TYR A 91 0.17 -8.50 1.28
C TYR A 91 -0.18 -7.18 1.96
N PHE A 92 -1.39 -7.06 2.51
CA PHE A 92 -1.80 -5.94 3.34
C PHE A 92 -1.92 -6.40 4.78
N ILE A 93 -1.21 -5.75 5.70
CA ILE A 93 -1.19 -6.11 7.12
C ILE A 93 -1.23 -4.86 8.01
N ASN A 94 -1.69 -5.05 9.24
CA ASN A 94 -1.41 -4.14 10.35
C ASN A 94 -0.09 -4.54 11.02
N GLY A 95 0.93 -3.70 10.92
CA GLY A 95 2.25 -3.94 11.51
C GLY A 95 2.29 -3.88 13.03
N ASP A 96 1.26 -3.32 13.69
CA ASP A 96 1.14 -3.34 15.15
C ASP A 96 0.47 -4.62 15.69
N ASP A 97 -0.02 -5.48 14.79
CA ASP A 97 -0.74 -6.70 15.17
C ASP A 97 0.20 -7.91 15.07
N ALA A 98 0.60 -8.43 16.23
CA ALA A 98 1.54 -9.55 16.32
C ALA A 98 1.05 -10.80 15.58
N ASP A 99 -0.26 -11.07 15.56
CA ASP A 99 -0.82 -12.23 14.85
C ASP A 99 -0.79 -12.03 13.34
N GLN A 100 -0.81 -10.78 12.86
CA GLN A 100 -0.65 -10.50 11.43
C GLN A 100 0.80 -10.59 11.00
N LEU A 101 1.75 -10.17 11.85
CA LEU A 101 3.17 -10.42 11.63
C LEU A 101 3.46 -11.93 11.59
N ALA A 102 2.87 -12.69 12.51
CA ALA A 102 2.89 -14.15 12.55
C ALA A 102 2.39 -14.77 11.25
N TRP A 103 1.21 -14.32 10.82
CA TRP A 103 0.56 -14.77 9.61
C TRP A 103 1.44 -14.48 8.39
N MET A 104 2.05 -13.30 8.33
CA MET A 104 2.94 -12.90 7.25
C MET A 104 4.20 -13.77 7.17
N LYS A 105 4.82 -14.09 8.31
CA LYS A 105 6.00 -14.99 8.37
C LYS A 105 5.73 -16.39 7.82
N ARG A 106 4.46 -16.84 7.82
CA ARG A 106 4.06 -18.14 7.27
C ARG A 106 3.76 -18.11 5.78
N GLN A 107 3.73 -16.94 5.14
CA GLN A 107 3.37 -16.83 3.74
C GLN A 107 4.52 -17.25 2.85
N VAL A 108 4.20 -18.04 1.83
CA VAL A 108 5.07 -18.32 0.70
C VAL A 108 4.44 -17.64 -0.52
N PRO A 109 5.04 -16.57 -1.06
CA PRO A 109 4.50 -15.90 -2.24
C PRO A 109 4.37 -16.85 -3.42
N GLU A 110 3.22 -16.81 -4.09
CA GLU A 110 2.95 -17.61 -5.30
C GLU A 110 3.72 -17.08 -6.53
N THR A 111 4.11 -15.80 -6.47
CA THR A 111 4.79 -15.09 -7.56
C THR A 111 6.23 -14.73 -7.18
N LEU A 112 7.10 -14.58 -8.18
CA LEU A 112 8.51 -14.19 -8.01
C LEU A 112 8.71 -12.89 -7.21
N MET A 113 7.76 -11.96 -7.34
CA MET A 113 7.79 -10.67 -6.65
C MET A 113 6.72 -10.62 -5.57
N SER A 114 7.05 -10.09 -4.39
CA SER A 114 6.06 -9.81 -3.35
C SER A 114 6.27 -8.44 -2.73
N LYS A 115 5.19 -7.85 -2.22
CA LYS A 115 5.22 -6.58 -1.48
C LYS A 115 4.38 -6.70 -0.23
N ILE A 116 4.97 -6.29 0.90
CA ILE A 116 4.29 -6.17 2.17
C ILE A 116 3.92 -4.70 2.36
N ILE A 117 2.64 -4.43 2.49
CA ILE A 117 2.05 -3.09 2.51
C ILE A 117 1.33 -2.92 3.85
N LEU A 118 1.78 -1.96 4.64
CA LEU A 118 1.13 -1.62 5.90
C LEU A 118 -0.08 -0.73 5.66
N VAL A 119 -1.17 -1.04 6.35
CA VAL A 119 -2.32 -0.12 6.53
C VAL A 119 -2.23 0.63 7.87
N ARG A 120 -1.40 0.13 8.78
CA ARG A 120 -1.14 0.68 10.12
C ARG A 120 0.18 0.10 10.62
N GLY A 121 0.87 0.84 11.47
CA GLY A 121 2.06 0.37 12.19
C GLY A 121 3.35 1.01 11.73
N SER A 122 4.43 0.65 12.40
CA SER A 122 5.78 1.18 12.19
C SER A 122 6.46 0.45 11.06
N ILE A 123 6.91 1.20 10.05
CA ILE A 123 7.70 0.68 8.93
C ILE A 123 9.02 0.07 9.42
N PRO A 124 9.87 0.76 10.21
CA PRO A 124 11.15 0.18 10.65
C PRO A 124 10.95 -1.05 11.55
N ASP A 125 10.00 -1.03 12.49
CA ASP A 125 9.79 -2.17 13.39
C ASP A 125 9.29 -3.39 12.61
N THR A 126 8.37 -3.19 11.66
CA THR A 126 7.88 -4.29 10.81
C THR A 126 8.96 -4.80 9.87
N SER A 127 9.79 -3.90 9.34
CA SER A 127 10.93 -4.27 8.48
C SER A 127 11.94 -5.12 9.24
N ALA A 128 12.24 -4.76 10.50
CA ALA A 128 13.11 -5.54 11.36
C ALA A 128 12.48 -6.90 11.75
N ALA A 129 11.17 -6.92 12.02
CA ALA A 129 10.47 -8.14 12.44
C ALA A 129 10.31 -9.19 11.32
N LEU A 130 10.25 -8.75 10.05
CA LEU A 130 10.02 -9.59 8.89
C LEU A 130 11.25 -9.74 7.97
N ASP A 131 12.35 -9.04 8.28
CA ASP A 131 13.56 -8.96 7.44
C ASP A 131 13.23 -8.73 5.95
N SER A 132 12.33 -7.78 5.70
CA SER A 132 11.70 -7.59 4.39
C SER A 132 11.46 -6.12 4.09
N ARG A 133 11.45 -5.77 2.80
CA ARG A 133 11.10 -4.41 2.36
C ARG A 133 9.62 -4.14 2.61
N ILE A 134 9.36 -3.10 3.39
CA ILE A 134 8.00 -2.68 3.78
C ILE A 134 7.58 -1.43 2.99
N TYR A 135 6.32 -1.41 2.59
CA TYR A 135 5.62 -0.27 2.00
C TYR A 135 4.48 0.15 2.92
N PHE A 136 3.91 1.33 2.71
CA PHE A 136 2.73 1.80 3.43
C PHE A 136 1.69 2.29 2.42
N ASP A 137 0.43 1.92 2.62
CA ASP A 137 -0.68 2.40 1.78
C ASP A 137 -1.10 3.81 2.19
N GLN A 138 -0.24 4.79 1.89
CA GLN A 138 -0.45 6.17 2.27
C GLN A 138 -1.79 6.68 1.73
N ASN A 139 -2.60 7.28 2.59
CA ASN A 139 -3.96 7.75 2.30
C ASN A 139 -4.95 6.67 1.83
N GLY A 140 -4.59 5.38 1.97
CA GLY A 140 -5.44 4.25 1.63
C GLY A 140 -5.73 4.10 0.13
N VAL A 141 -4.85 4.55 -0.75
CA VAL A 141 -5.09 4.56 -2.21
C VAL A 141 -5.37 3.14 -2.72
N LEU A 142 -4.54 2.17 -2.34
CA LEU A 142 -4.71 0.79 -2.78
C LEU A 142 -5.87 0.11 -2.05
N SER A 143 -6.02 0.35 -0.75
CA SER A 143 -7.13 -0.18 0.06
C SER A 143 -8.48 0.26 -0.51
N LYS A 144 -8.63 1.54 -0.87
CA LYS A 144 -9.83 2.06 -1.54
C LYS A 144 -10.03 1.44 -2.92
N ARG A 145 -8.97 1.38 -3.73
CA ARG A 145 -9.05 0.81 -5.09
C ARG A 145 -9.49 -0.64 -5.08
N PHE A 146 -8.96 -1.44 -4.16
CA PHE A 146 -9.30 -2.85 -4.05
C PHE A 146 -10.55 -3.09 -3.21
N GLY A 147 -11.08 -2.08 -2.51
CA GLY A 147 -12.25 -2.22 -1.63
C GLY A 147 -11.95 -3.04 -0.38
N LEU A 148 -10.77 -2.86 0.21
CA LEU A 148 -10.38 -3.54 1.45
C LEU A 148 -11.08 -2.88 2.64
N THR A 149 -11.64 -3.69 3.52
CA THR A 149 -12.30 -3.27 4.77
C THR A 149 -11.71 -3.96 6.00
N ALA A 150 -10.92 -5.01 5.79
CA ALA A 150 -10.22 -5.73 6.84
C ALA A 150 -8.85 -6.25 6.36
N VAL A 151 -7.95 -6.53 7.29
CA VAL A 151 -6.62 -7.12 7.08
C VAL A 151 -6.38 -8.24 8.11
N PRO A 152 -5.53 -9.25 7.83
CA PRO A 152 -4.61 -9.37 6.69
C PRO A 152 -5.29 -9.78 5.38
N VAL A 153 -4.74 -9.27 4.27
CA VAL A 153 -5.20 -9.57 2.90
C VAL A 153 -4.03 -10.01 2.03
N ARG A 154 -4.28 -11.00 1.17
CA ARG A 154 -3.41 -11.40 0.07
C ARG A 154 -4.09 -11.12 -1.26
N ILE A 155 -3.36 -10.51 -2.19
CA ILE A 155 -3.83 -10.27 -3.57
C ILE A 155 -2.87 -10.94 -4.55
N THR A 156 -3.39 -11.86 -5.37
CA THR A 156 -2.66 -12.59 -6.41
C THR A 156 -3.36 -12.46 -7.78
N PRO A 157 -2.65 -12.66 -8.90
CA PRO A 157 -3.32 -12.77 -10.21
C PRO A 157 -4.21 -14.02 -10.26
N ALA A 158 -5.38 -13.91 -10.89
CA ALA A 158 -6.18 -15.07 -11.25
C ALA A 158 -5.44 -15.93 -12.29
N PRO A 159 -5.71 -17.25 -12.37
CA PRO A 159 -5.15 -18.10 -13.43
C PRO A 159 -5.45 -17.60 -14.85
N SER A 160 -6.59 -16.92 -15.05
CA SER A 160 -6.92 -16.29 -16.34
C SER A 160 -6.05 -15.08 -16.70
N GLY A 161 -5.34 -14.50 -15.73
CA GLY A 161 -4.56 -13.27 -15.90
C GLY A 161 -5.38 -11.99 -16.00
N GLU A 162 -6.72 -12.06 -16.14
CA GLU A 162 -7.57 -10.89 -16.37
C GLU A 162 -8.26 -10.35 -15.11
N ARG A 163 -8.12 -11.05 -13.98
CA ARG A 163 -8.67 -10.64 -12.68
C ARG A 163 -7.64 -10.82 -11.59
N LEU A 164 -7.90 -10.21 -10.43
CA LEU A 164 -7.13 -10.46 -9.21
C LEU A 164 -7.97 -11.27 -8.23
N ASN A 165 -7.32 -12.23 -7.57
CA ASN A 165 -7.87 -12.90 -6.40
C ASN A 165 -7.57 -12.05 -5.16
N ILE A 166 -8.59 -11.70 -4.39
CA ILE A 166 -8.44 -11.01 -3.11
C ILE A 166 -8.92 -11.95 -2.02
N GLU A 167 -8.00 -12.34 -1.14
CA GLU A 167 -8.27 -13.19 0.00
C GLU A 167 -8.02 -12.41 1.29
N THR A 168 -8.98 -12.46 2.20
CA THR A 168 -8.91 -11.87 3.54
C THR A 168 -8.86 -13.01 4.54
N PHE A 169 -7.91 -12.98 5.49
CA PHE A 169 -7.67 -14.09 6.41
C PHE A 169 -7.89 -13.66 7.85
N PRO A 170 -8.60 -14.44 8.68
CA PRO A 170 -8.58 -14.21 10.11
C PRO A 170 -7.17 -14.56 10.62
N PRO A 171 -6.42 -13.61 11.20
CA PRO A 171 -5.09 -13.91 11.70
C PRO A 171 -5.25 -14.81 12.93
N VAL A 172 -4.75 -16.04 12.81
CA VAL A 172 -4.77 -17.05 13.88
C VAL A 172 -3.88 -16.56 15.03
N PRO A 173 -4.35 -16.61 16.29
CA PRO A 173 -3.56 -16.21 17.45
C PRO A 173 -2.19 -16.90 17.47
N HIS A 174 -1.13 -16.14 17.72
CA HIS A 174 0.13 -16.74 18.12
C HIS A 174 0.00 -17.32 19.54
N PRO A 175 0.41 -18.57 19.80
CA PRO A 175 0.47 -19.13 21.15
C PRO A 175 1.54 -18.45 22.01
#